data_AF-A0A9D9WDG6-F1
#
_entry.id   AF-A0A9D9WDG6-F1
#
_cell.length_a   1.000
_cell.length_b   1.000
_cell.length_c   1.000
_cell.angle_alpha   90.00
_cell.angle_beta   90.00
_cell.angle_gamma   90.00
#
_symmetry.space_group_name_H-M   'P 1'
#
loop_
_entity.id
_entity.type
_entity.pdbx_description
1 polymer ?
#
loop_
_entity_poly.entity_id
_entity_poly.type
_entity_poly.pdbx_seq_one_letter_code
_entity_poly.pdbx_strand_id
1 'polypeptide(L)'
;AMHYPFPIGVSTVGRTVAPATGKDFYLATTTGTTSTDRVEALVLNAIAGIATAKADGIANPTVGLLNLDGMRQAEIVLKTLQDNGYPIIFATSGRADGGAIMRGNDILRASQDVLVLDSLTGNAVIKMLSSFTSGGSYETVGAGYGPGVGEKMAGIVMIISRASGAPVIAGAIEFAASLVKGNLASVYAQELELARKAGLDKLLAERREAAAAKSGEPEVVAPPSEVVTEQIEGIDVLDLEDAVKLLWSHSIYAESGMGCTGPIVRISTANLEKAREILRNGGFVSE
;
A
#
# COMPACT_ATOMS: atom_id res chain seq x y z
N ALA A 1 16.58 25.33 11.11
CA ALA A 1 16.50 24.16 10.21
C ALA A 1 15.20 24.27 9.40
N MET A 2 15.25 24.10 8.09
CA MET A 2 14.05 24.19 7.23
C MET A 2 13.25 22.87 7.32
N HIS A 3 12.57 22.67 8.45
CA HIS A 3 11.65 21.55 8.64
C HIS A 3 10.22 22.06 8.53
N TYR A 4 9.44 21.43 7.66
CA TYR A 4 7.99 21.66 7.57
C TYR A 4 7.26 20.46 8.19
N PRO A 5 6.65 20.60 9.38
CA PRO A 5 5.90 19.52 9.99
C PRO A 5 4.52 19.43 9.33
N PHE A 6 4.25 18.34 8.62
CA PHE A 6 2.91 18.06 8.14
C PHE A 6 2.00 17.64 9.30
N PRO A 7 0.75 18.14 9.35
CA PRO A 7 -0.22 17.68 10.33
C PRO A 7 -0.67 16.24 10.02
N ILE A 8 -1.15 15.52 11.04
CA ILE A 8 -1.84 14.23 10.83
C ILE A 8 -3.04 14.46 9.90
N GLY A 9 -3.21 13.57 8.93
CA GLY A 9 -4.14 13.75 7.81
C GLY A 9 -3.44 14.18 6.52
N VAL A 10 -2.11 14.32 6.53
CA VAL A 10 -1.30 14.73 5.38
C VAL A 10 -0.11 13.80 5.21
N SER A 11 0.09 13.35 3.98
CA SER A 11 1.24 12.58 3.53
C SER A 11 1.73 13.07 2.17
N THR A 12 3.00 12.84 1.86
CA THR A 12 3.57 13.31 0.61
C THR A 12 3.44 12.29 -0.52
N VAL A 13 3.09 12.71 -1.73
CA VAL A 13 3.00 11.84 -2.92
C VAL A 13 4.22 12.05 -3.82
N GLY A 14 5.17 11.12 -3.83
CA GLY A 14 6.43 11.29 -4.58
C GLY A 14 6.30 10.88 -6.05
N ARG A 15 6.97 11.60 -6.97
CA ARG A 15 7.12 11.19 -8.38
C ARG A 15 8.54 10.69 -8.62
N THR A 16 8.66 9.49 -9.17
CA THR A 16 9.95 8.84 -9.43
C THR A 16 9.95 8.11 -10.78
N VAL A 17 11.12 7.62 -11.18
CA VAL A 17 11.36 7.03 -12.51
C VAL A 17 11.61 5.54 -12.35
N ALA A 18 10.89 4.72 -13.12
CA ALA A 18 11.13 3.29 -13.16
C ALA A 18 12.46 2.98 -13.88
N PRO A 19 13.41 2.25 -13.25
CA PRO A 19 14.73 2.01 -13.83
C PRO A 19 14.69 1.15 -15.10
N ALA A 20 13.72 0.25 -15.25
CA ALA A 20 13.67 -0.65 -16.40
C ALA A 20 13.05 -0.02 -17.65
N THR A 21 12.16 0.96 -17.48
CA THR A 21 11.35 1.52 -18.59
C THR A 21 11.56 3.02 -18.78
N GLY A 22 12.16 3.72 -17.81
CA GLY A 22 12.27 5.18 -17.82
C GLY A 22 10.93 5.89 -17.62
N LYS A 23 9.85 5.16 -17.32
CA LYS A 23 8.51 5.72 -17.13
C LYS A 23 8.39 6.35 -15.75
N ASP A 24 7.81 7.55 -15.69
CA ASP A 24 7.43 8.19 -14.44
C ASP A 24 6.22 7.49 -13.79
N PHE A 25 6.27 7.35 -12.48
CA PHE A 25 5.14 6.88 -11.67
C PHE A 25 5.14 7.53 -10.28
N TYR A 26 4.02 7.43 -9.58
CA TYR A 26 3.80 8.06 -8.29
C TYR A 26 3.81 7.03 -7.18
N LEU A 27 4.47 7.36 -6.09
CA LEU A 27 4.37 6.65 -4.82
C LEU A 27 3.33 7.37 -3.98
N ALA A 28 2.20 6.72 -3.72
CA ALA A 28 1.06 7.32 -3.03
C ALA A 28 1.41 7.87 -1.65
N THR A 29 2.46 7.34 -0.99
CA THR A 29 3.13 8.05 0.11
C THR A 29 4.64 7.89 0.10
N THR A 30 5.36 8.89 0.59
CA THR A 30 6.83 8.82 0.82
C THR A 30 7.28 9.35 2.19
N THR A 31 6.44 10.15 2.84
CA THR A 31 6.55 10.55 4.25
C THR A 31 5.20 11.10 4.75
N GLY A 32 5.07 11.31 6.05
CA GLY A 32 3.86 11.83 6.70
C GLY A 32 2.95 10.75 7.28
N THR A 33 1.77 11.15 7.73
CA THR A 33 0.81 10.25 8.41
C THR A 33 -0.61 10.68 8.10
N THR A 34 -1.26 9.92 7.22
CA THR A 34 -2.63 10.20 6.75
C THR A 34 -3.68 9.78 7.77
N SER A 35 -3.54 8.59 8.35
CA SER A 35 -4.35 8.08 9.45
C SER A 35 -3.48 7.28 10.41
N THR A 36 -3.94 7.14 11.65
CA THR A 36 -3.37 6.21 12.63
C THR A 36 -3.79 4.76 12.34
N ASP A 37 -4.89 4.56 11.60
CA ASP A 37 -5.27 3.25 11.07
C ASP A 37 -4.57 3.01 9.72
N ARG A 38 -3.91 1.85 9.60
CA ARG A 38 -3.11 1.52 8.42
C ARG A 38 -3.95 1.36 7.16
N VAL A 39 -5.08 0.66 7.25
CA VAL A 39 -5.92 0.35 6.08
C VAL A 39 -6.57 1.63 5.56
N GLU A 40 -7.10 2.44 6.47
CA GLU A 40 -7.61 3.77 6.17
C GLU A 40 -6.54 4.64 5.52
N ALA A 41 -5.32 4.66 6.07
CA ALA A 41 -4.22 5.41 5.47
C ALA A 41 -3.98 4.95 4.03
N LEU A 42 -3.88 3.64 3.76
CA LEU A 42 -3.68 3.11 2.41
C LEU A 42 -4.78 3.54 1.42
N VAL A 43 -6.04 3.50 1.84
CA VAL A 43 -7.19 3.93 1.01
C VAL A 43 -7.11 5.43 0.70
N LEU A 44 -6.90 6.28 1.72
CA LEU A 44 -6.79 7.72 1.54
C LEU A 44 -5.56 8.10 0.70
N ASN A 45 -4.47 7.36 0.84
CA ASN A 45 -3.26 7.52 0.05
C ASN A 45 -3.50 7.20 -1.42
N ALA A 46 -4.30 6.17 -1.74
CA ALA A 46 -4.68 5.86 -3.11
C ALA A 46 -5.39 7.06 -3.77
N ILE A 47 -6.35 7.68 -3.07
CA ILE A 47 -7.07 8.87 -3.52
C ILE A 47 -6.11 10.05 -3.71
N ALA A 48 -5.20 10.28 -2.76
CA ALA A 48 -4.18 11.33 -2.86
C ALA A 48 -3.22 11.10 -4.05
N GLY A 49 -2.82 9.85 -4.29
CA GLY A 49 -1.99 9.45 -5.42
C GLY A 49 -2.67 9.70 -6.77
N ILE A 50 -3.94 9.27 -6.90
CA ILE A 50 -4.78 9.54 -8.08
C ILE A 50 -4.90 11.03 -8.34
N ALA A 51 -5.24 11.82 -7.30
CA ALA A 51 -5.38 13.26 -7.41
C ALA A 51 -4.08 13.94 -7.86
N THR A 52 -2.94 13.49 -7.33
CA THR A 52 -1.62 14.03 -7.68
C THR A 52 -1.26 13.71 -9.13
N ALA A 53 -1.47 12.47 -9.57
CA ALA A 53 -1.23 12.06 -10.96
C ALA A 53 -2.13 12.82 -11.94
N LYS A 54 -3.41 13.04 -11.59
CA LYS A 54 -4.35 13.87 -12.38
C LYS A 54 -3.90 15.32 -12.46
N ALA A 55 -3.49 15.92 -11.35
CA ALA A 55 -2.98 17.28 -11.32
C ALA A 55 -1.66 17.44 -12.11
N ASP A 56 -0.86 16.38 -12.21
CA ASP A 56 0.37 16.35 -13.02
C ASP A 56 0.13 15.87 -14.47
N GLY A 57 -1.13 15.78 -14.89
CA GLY A 57 -1.51 15.61 -16.31
C GLY A 57 -1.91 14.21 -16.75
N ILE A 58 -1.96 13.22 -15.85
CA ILE A 58 -2.47 11.88 -16.17
C ILE A 58 -3.98 11.82 -15.90
N ALA A 59 -4.80 11.95 -16.95
CA ALA A 59 -6.26 12.05 -16.81
C ALA A 59 -6.90 10.84 -16.11
N ASN A 60 -6.46 9.62 -16.44
CA ASN A 60 -7.02 8.37 -15.93
C ASN A 60 -5.88 7.46 -15.42
N PRO A 61 -5.28 7.78 -14.25
CA PRO A 61 -4.13 7.04 -13.77
C PRO A 61 -4.54 5.64 -13.32
N THR A 62 -3.72 4.65 -13.66
CA THR A 62 -3.85 3.27 -13.20
C THR A 62 -3.22 3.09 -11.81
N VAL A 63 -3.89 2.34 -10.94
CA VAL A 63 -3.50 2.15 -9.53
C VAL A 63 -3.05 0.72 -9.26
N GLY A 64 -1.81 0.58 -8.80
CA GLY A 64 -1.25 -0.67 -8.31
C GLY A 64 -1.13 -0.65 -6.78
N LEU A 65 -1.27 -1.81 -6.15
CA LEU A 65 -1.31 -1.98 -4.70
C LEU A 65 -0.12 -2.84 -4.26
N LEU A 66 0.92 -2.25 -3.66
CA LEU A 66 2.11 -3.02 -3.28
C LEU A 66 1.75 -4.06 -2.22
N ASN A 67 2.15 -5.32 -2.42
CA ASN A 67 1.82 -6.40 -1.47
C ASN A 67 2.49 -6.18 -0.10
N LEU A 68 1.74 -5.66 0.86
CA LEU A 68 2.15 -5.25 2.20
C LEU A 68 0.98 -5.42 3.18
N ASP A 69 1.27 -5.49 4.49
CA ASP A 69 0.25 -5.61 5.54
C ASP A 69 -0.88 -4.59 5.39
N GLY A 70 -2.12 -5.07 5.48
CA GLY A 70 -3.32 -4.23 5.33
C GLY A 70 -3.73 -3.97 3.88
N MET A 71 -2.89 -4.30 2.88
CA MET A 71 -3.18 -3.97 1.49
C MET A 71 -4.38 -4.75 0.92
N ARG A 72 -4.59 -6.00 1.33
CA ARG A 72 -5.78 -6.79 0.93
C ARG A 72 -7.07 -6.15 1.45
N GLN A 73 -7.06 -5.69 2.68
CA GLN A 73 -8.19 -5.00 3.29
C GLN A 73 -8.43 -3.64 2.61
N ALA A 74 -7.36 -2.93 2.24
CA ALA A 74 -7.47 -1.70 1.45
C ALA A 74 -8.00 -1.98 0.03
N GLU A 75 -7.56 -3.06 -0.62
CA GLU A 75 -8.04 -3.51 -1.93
C GLU A 75 -9.56 -3.75 -1.91
N ILE A 76 -10.08 -4.42 -0.88
CA ILE A 76 -11.53 -4.65 -0.71
C ILE A 76 -12.28 -3.32 -0.63
N VAL A 77 -11.81 -2.37 0.17
CA VAL A 77 -12.43 -1.05 0.29
C VAL A 77 -12.39 -0.30 -1.04
N LEU A 78 -11.25 -0.29 -1.72
CA LEU A 78 -11.08 0.39 -3.02
C LEU A 78 -11.95 -0.23 -4.13
N LYS A 79 -12.10 -1.56 -4.15
CA LYS A 79 -13.02 -2.26 -5.05
C LYS A 79 -14.48 -1.94 -4.73
N THR A 80 -14.85 -1.91 -3.44
CA THR A 80 -16.20 -1.52 -3.03
C THR A 80 -16.52 -0.08 -3.42
N LEU A 81 -15.55 0.84 -3.30
CA LEU A 81 -15.68 2.21 -3.81
C LEU A 81 -15.85 2.23 -5.32
N GLN A 82 -15.08 1.42 -6.06
CA GLN A 82 -15.21 1.28 -7.51
C GLN A 82 -16.61 0.81 -7.91
N ASP A 83 -17.12 -0.24 -7.27
CA ASP A 83 -18.46 -0.79 -7.51
C ASP A 83 -19.56 0.23 -7.17
N ASN A 84 -19.33 1.08 -6.18
CA ASN A 84 -20.21 2.20 -5.81
C ASN A 84 -20.02 3.46 -6.70
N GLY A 85 -19.19 3.39 -7.74
CA GLY A 85 -19.06 4.43 -8.77
C GLY A 85 -17.88 5.40 -8.59
N TYR A 86 -16.93 5.14 -7.69
CA TYR A 86 -15.67 5.90 -7.64
C TYR A 86 -14.79 5.54 -8.86
N PRO A 87 -14.35 6.51 -9.68
CA PRO A 87 -13.62 6.22 -10.93
C PRO A 87 -12.15 5.89 -10.69
N ILE A 88 -11.89 4.72 -10.12
CA ILE A 88 -10.56 4.12 -10.00
C ILE A 88 -10.34 3.08 -11.11
N ILE A 89 -9.13 3.06 -11.69
CA ILE A 89 -8.70 2.05 -12.66
C ILE A 89 -7.55 1.29 -12.03
N PHE A 90 -7.74 0.00 -11.78
CA PHE A 90 -6.65 -0.84 -11.28
C PHE A 90 -5.68 -1.20 -12.41
N ALA A 91 -4.39 -1.09 -12.11
CA ALA A 91 -3.32 -1.62 -12.96
C ALA A 91 -3.29 -3.15 -12.88
N THR A 92 -2.61 -3.79 -13.83
CA THR A 92 -2.44 -5.24 -13.86
C THR A 92 -0.97 -5.58 -13.68
N SER A 93 -0.65 -6.38 -12.65
CA SER A 93 0.71 -6.88 -12.42
C SER A 93 1.19 -7.71 -13.61
N GLY A 94 2.49 -7.69 -13.88
CA GLY A 94 3.12 -8.49 -14.94
C GLY A 94 3.19 -10.01 -14.66
N ARG A 95 2.49 -10.50 -13.63
CA ARG A 95 2.41 -11.94 -13.31
C ARG A 95 1.37 -12.64 -14.19
N ALA A 96 1.43 -13.97 -14.22
CA ALA A 96 0.49 -14.80 -14.98
C ALA A 96 -0.95 -14.74 -14.44
N ASP A 97 -1.12 -14.57 -13.12
CA ASP A 97 -2.40 -14.39 -12.43
C ASP A 97 -2.95 -12.96 -12.50
N GLY A 98 -2.10 -11.99 -12.86
CA GLY A 98 -2.48 -10.58 -13.03
C GLY A 98 -2.95 -9.92 -11.73
N GLY A 99 -3.95 -9.03 -11.85
CA GLY A 99 -4.56 -8.32 -10.72
C GLY A 99 -3.84 -7.04 -10.29
N ALA A 100 -4.48 -6.32 -9.35
CA ALA A 100 -4.03 -5.02 -8.87
C ALA A 100 -2.85 -5.07 -7.89
N ILE A 101 -2.57 -6.25 -7.32
CA ILE A 101 -1.52 -6.44 -6.31
C ILE A 101 -0.16 -6.53 -6.99
N MET A 102 0.75 -5.66 -6.58
CA MET A 102 2.05 -5.43 -7.19
C MET A 102 3.19 -6.05 -6.38
N ARG A 103 4.28 -6.38 -7.06
CA ARG A 103 5.54 -6.86 -6.47
C ARG A 103 6.71 -5.94 -6.82
N GLY A 104 7.89 -6.22 -6.27
CA GLY A 104 9.11 -5.46 -6.55
C GLY A 104 9.39 -5.27 -8.05
N ASN A 105 9.13 -6.30 -8.88
CA ASN A 105 9.32 -6.20 -10.34
C ASN A 105 8.40 -5.17 -11.00
N ASP A 106 7.18 -4.99 -10.50
CA ASP A 106 6.22 -4.00 -11.01
C ASP A 106 6.67 -2.57 -10.68
N ILE A 107 7.34 -2.37 -9.53
CA ILE A 107 8.00 -1.10 -9.17
C ILE A 107 9.09 -0.77 -10.20
N LEU A 108 9.95 -1.74 -10.52
CA LEU A 108 11.08 -1.52 -11.43
C LEU A 108 10.64 -1.21 -12.87
N ARG A 109 9.46 -1.69 -13.28
CA ARG A 109 8.89 -1.52 -14.62
C ARG A 109 7.87 -0.37 -14.73
N ALA A 110 7.36 0.12 -13.60
CA ALA A 110 6.16 0.96 -13.53
C ALA A 110 4.95 0.34 -14.26
N SER A 111 4.52 -0.84 -13.81
CA SER A 111 3.29 -1.51 -14.29
C SER A 111 2.01 -0.69 -14.00
N GLN A 112 2.12 0.32 -13.14
CA GLN A 112 1.07 1.25 -12.69
C GLN A 112 1.52 2.69 -12.87
N ASP A 113 0.57 3.62 -12.90
CA ASP A 113 0.87 5.05 -12.79
C ASP A 113 1.01 5.46 -11.32
N VAL A 114 0.15 4.95 -10.43
CA VAL A 114 0.17 5.21 -8.99
C VAL A 114 0.38 3.90 -8.24
N LEU A 115 1.43 3.81 -7.42
CA LEU A 115 1.70 2.69 -6.53
C LEU A 115 1.31 3.04 -5.09
N VAL A 116 0.34 2.33 -4.55
CA VAL A 116 -0.12 2.46 -3.17
C VAL A 116 0.75 1.62 -2.24
N LEU A 117 1.22 2.24 -1.16
CA LEU A 117 2.08 1.66 -0.15
C LEU A 117 2.06 2.54 1.11
N ASP A 118 2.56 2.01 2.23
CA ASP A 118 2.69 2.77 3.47
C ASP A 118 3.91 3.71 3.44
N SER A 119 3.90 4.71 4.33
CA SER A 119 4.88 5.80 4.26
C SER A 119 6.32 5.38 4.57
N LEU A 120 6.54 4.33 5.38
CA LEU A 120 7.89 3.84 5.65
C LEU A 120 8.45 3.10 4.44
N THR A 121 7.64 2.22 3.84
CA THR A 121 8.01 1.53 2.61
C THR A 121 8.26 2.54 1.48
N GLY A 122 7.41 3.56 1.35
CA GLY A 122 7.56 4.60 0.34
C GLY A 122 8.82 5.42 0.51
N ASN A 123 9.20 5.72 1.75
CA ASN A 123 10.44 6.39 2.07
C ASN A 123 11.66 5.57 1.64
N ALA A 124 11.65 4.27 1.93
CA ALA A 124 12.72 3.36 1.54
C ALA A 124 12.81 3.23 0.01
N VAL A 125 11.68 2.98 -0.66
CA VAL A 125 11.61 2.81 -2.11
C VAL A 125 12.08 4.07 -2.84
N ILE A 126 11.60 5.27 -2.45
CA ILE A 126 12.01 6.48 -3.15
C ILE A 126 13.49 6.78 -2.98
N LYS A 127 14.05 6.54 -1.79
CA LYS A 127 15.50 6.70 -1.55
C LYS A 127 16.32 5.72 -2.34
N MET A 128 15.92 4.45 -2.36
CA MET A 128 16.61 3.42 -3.14
C MET A 128 16.61 3.76 -4.62
N LEU A 129 15.46 4.11 -5.21
CA LEU A 129 15.37 4.43 -6.62
C LEU A 129 16.15 5.71 -6.96
N SER A 130 15.97 6.76 -6.16
CA SER A 130 16.58 8.07 -6.44
C SER A 130 18.10 8.09 -6.26
N SER A 131 18.67 7.24 -5.39
CA SER A 131 20.11 7.21 -5.11
C SER A 131 20.84 5.97 -5.64
N PHE A 132 20.15 5.13 -6.42
CA PHE A 132 20.70 3.87 -6.93
C PHE A 132 22.03 4.06 -7.67
N THR A 133 22.09 5.01 -8.61
CA THR A 133 23.28 5.22 -9.46
C THR A 133 24.46 5.87 -8.73
N SER A 134 24.22 6.50 -7.58
CA SER A 134 25.26 7.11 -6.76
C SER A 134 25.79 6.17 -5.66
N GLY A 135 25.29 4.93 -5.60
CA GLY A 135 25.58 3.99 -4.52
C GLY A 135 25.00 4.42 -3.16
N GLY A 136 23.92 5.21 -3.16
CA GLY A 136 23.28 5.69 -1.93
C GLY A 136 23.87 6.97 -1.34
N SER A 137 24.85 7.60 -2.00
CA SER A 137 25.52 8.79 -1.48
C SER A 137 24.69 10.07 -1.63
N TYR A 138 23.99 10.23 -2.75
CA TYR A 138 23.08 11.34 -3.01
C TYR A 138 22.01 10.96 -4.06
N GLU A 139 20.91 11.70 -4.12
CA GLU A 139 19.81 11.40 -5.04
C GLU A 139 20.11 12.02 -6.42
N THR A 140 20.06 11.20 -7.48
CA THR A 140 20.41 11.53 -8.86
C THR A 140 19.21 11.61 -9.80
N VAL A 141 18.09 10.95 -9.46
CA VAL A 141 16.88 10.87 -10.31
C VAL A 141 15.59 11.02 -9.50
N GLY A 142 14.51 11.47 -10.15
CA GLY A 142 13.19 11.69 -9.55
C GLY A 142 12.89 13.16 -9.22
N ALA A 143 11.80 13.41 -8.51
CA ALA A 143 11.29 14.76 -8.22
C ALA A 143 11.14 15.04 -6.71
N GLY A 144 12.06 14.49 -5.91
CA GLY A 144 11.99 14.57 -4.44
C GLY A 144 10.83 13.74 -3.87
N TYR A 145 10.44 14.05 -2.64
CA TYR A 145 9.41 13.30 -1.90
C TYR A 145 7.98 13.76 -2.24
N GLY A 146 7.84 14.83 -3.03
CA GLY A 146 6.58 15.31 -3.55
C GLY A 146 5.80 16.27 -2.64
N PRO A 147 4.59 16.69 -3.04
CA PRO A 147 3.73 17.58 -2.28
C PRO A 147 3.11 16.87 -1.09
N GLY A 148 2.94 17.56 0.04
CA GLY A 148 1.99 17.13 1.06
C GLY A 148 0.55 17.23 0.54
N VAL A 149 -0.21 16.14 0.64
CA VAL A 149 -1.59 16.04 0.16
C VAL A 149 -2.50 15.59 1.30
N GLY A 150 -3.63 16.28 1.47
CA GLY A 150 -4.63 16.00 2.50
C GLY A 150 -5.54 17.21 2.73
N GLU A 151 -6.69 17.01 3.38
CA GLU A 151 -7.70 18.07 3.60
C GLU A 151 -7.18 19.28 4.39
N LYS A 152 -6.11 19.08 5.17
CA LYS A 152 -5.48 20.13 5.98
C LYS A 152 -4.42 20.94 5.22
N MET A 153 -4.20 20.67 3.93
CA MET A 153 -3.23 21.41 3.12
C MET A 153 -3.89 22.56 2.37
N ALA A 154 -3.42 23.79 2.65
CA ALA A 154 -3.87 25.00 1.96
C ALA A 154 -3.03 25.37 0.71
N GLY A 155 -1.86 24.73 0.53
CA GLY A 155 -0.94 25.03 -0.56
C GLY A 155 -0.05 23.85 -0.90
N ILE A 156 0.85 24.04 -1.86
CA ILE A 156 1.78 23.00 -2.31
C ILE A 156 3.11 23.17 -1.59
N VAL A 157 3.41 22.24 -0.69
CA VAL A 157 4.70 22.16 0.01
C VAL A 157 5.43 20.91 -0.46
N MET A 158 6.50 21.11 -1.21
CA MET A 158 7.36 20.05 -1.73
C MET A 158 8.46 19.71 -0.73
N ILE A 159 8.83 18.44 -0.63
CA ILE A 159 9.96 17.98 0.18
C ILE A 159 11.09 17.46 -0.69
N ILE A 160 12.30 17.94 -0.41
CA ILE A 160 13.56 17.42 -0.94
C ILE A 160 14.51 17.07 0.22
N SER A 161 15.47 16.19 -0.05
CA SER A 161 16.53 15.85 0.88
C SER A 161 17.68 16.84 0.77
N ARG A 162 18.48 16.97 1.84
CA ARG A 162 19.80 17.62 1.76
C ARG A 162 20.75 16.89 0.80
N ALA A 163 20.49 15.60 0.58
CA ALA A 163 21.22 14.77 -0.37
C ALA A 163 20.62 14.84 -1.79
N SER A 164 19.62 15.68 -2.06
CA SER A 164 19.08 15.82 -3.41
C SER A 164 20.07 16.53 -4.32
N GLY A 165 20.53 15.86 -5.38
CA GLY A 165 21.38 16.45 -6.40
C GLY A 165 20.61 17.43 -7.29
N ALA A 166 21.33 18.24 -8.06
CA ALA A 166 20.74 19.24 -8.95
C ALA A 166 19.63 18.69 -9.89
N PRO A 167 19.74 17.49 -10.48
CA PRO A 167 18.66 16.94 -11.31
C PRO A 167 17.35 16.69 -10.54
N VAL A 168 17.46 16.22 -9.29
CA VAL A 168 16.29 15.94 -8.43
C VAL A 168 15.62 17.24 -7.99
N ILE A 169 16.43 18.27 -7.69
CA ILE A 169 15.92 19.61 -7.36
C ILE A 169 15.18 20.20 -8.57
N ALA A 170 15.75 20.10 -9.77
CA ALA A 170 15.10 20.55 -11.00
C ALA A 170 13.76 19.81 -11.23
N GLY A 171 13.77 18.47 -11.11
CA GLY A 171 12.56 17.66 -11.23
C GLY A 171 11.49 18.02 -10.19
N ALA A 172 11.88 18.35 -8.95
CA ALA A 172 10.96 18.79 -7.91
C ALA A 172 10.33 20.16 -8.22
N ILE A 173 11.09 21.10 -8.82
CA ILE A 173 10.58 22.40 -9.25
C ILE A 173 9.60 22.25 -10.41
N GLU A 174 9.93 21.42 -11.41
CA GLU A 174 9.05 21.12 -12.53
C GLU A 174 7.75 20.45 -12.06
N PHE A 175 7.88 19.47 -11.16
CA PHE A 175 6.72 18.80 -10.57
C PHE A 175 5.84 19.80 -9.80
N ALA A 176 6.43 20.68 -9.00
CA ALA A 176 5.68 21.74 -8.31
C ALA A 176 4.93 22.64 -9.30
N ALA A 177 5.57 23.03 -10.41
CA ALA A 177 4.94 23.87 -11.42
C ALA A 177 3.75 23.16 -12.09
N SER A 178 3.87 21.88 -12.41
CA SER A 178 2.75 21.07 -12.92
C SER A 178 1.59 21.01 -11.93
N LEU A 179 1.87 20.76 -10.65
CA LEU A 179 0.83 20.65 -9.62
C LEU A 179 0.09 21.97 -9.38
N VAL A 180 0.79 23.10 -9.48
CA VAL A 180 0.18 24.44 -9.45
C VAL A 180 -0.72 24.62 -10.68
N LYS A 181 -0.23 24.29 -11.87
CA LYS A 181 -0.98 24.42 -13.13
C LYS A 181 -2.22 23.51 -13.16
N GLY A 182 -2.12 22.30 -12.63
CA GLY A 182 -3.22 21.34 -12.52
C GLY A 182 -4.12 21.55 -11.31
N ASN A 183 -3.84 22.55 -10.47
CA ASN A 183 -4.62 22.89 -9.28
C ASN A 183 -4.85 21.68 -8.36
N LEU A 184 -3.76 21.09 -7.86
CA LEU A 184 -3.77 19.89 -7.00
C LEU A 184 -4.81 19.94 -5.87
N ALA A 185 -4.94 21.09 -5.19
CA ALA A 185 -5.89 21.24 -4.09
C ALA A 185 -7.34 21.02 -4.54
N SER A 186 -7.72 21.58 -5.69
CA SER A 186 -9.05 21.39 -6.27
C SER A 186 -9.25 19.95 -6.75
N VAL A 187 -8.24 19.36 -7.39
CA VAL A 187 -8.33 17.97 -7.89
C VAL A 187 -8.50 17.00 -6.73
N TYR A 188 -7.71 17.16 -5.65
CA TYR A 188 -7.83 16.32 -4.46
C TYR A 188 -9.21 16.46 -3.80
N ALA A 189 -9.74 17.68 -3.67
CA ALA A 189 -11.07 17.90 -3.13
C ALA A 189 -12.16 17.19 -3.97
N GLN A 190 -12.05 17.23 -5.30
CA GLN A 190 -12.97 16.56 -6.21
C GLN A 190 -12.89 15.03 -6.09
N GLU A 191 -11.67 14.47 -6.06
CA GLU A 191 -11.47 13.03 -5.87
C GLU A 191 -12.04 12.55 -4.53
N LEU A 192 -11.84 13.32 -3.46
CA LEU A 192 -12.37 12.99 -2.15
C LEU A 192 -13.90 13.10 -2.11
N GLU A 193 -14.49 14.09 -2.78
CA GLU A 193 -15.95 14.19 -2.91
C GLU A 193 -16.55 12.99 -3.68
N LEU A 194 -15.90 12.56 -4.77
CA LEU A 194 -16.31 11.38 -5.52
C LEU A 194 -16.22 10.11 -4.66
N ALA A 195 -15.13 9.93 -3.91
CA ALA A 195 -14.97 8.81 -3.02
C ALA A 195 -16.01 8.82 -1.87
N ARG A 196 -16.31 9.99 -1.30
CA ARG A 196 -17.36 10.16 -0.28
C ARG A 196 -18.75 9.84 -0.83
N LYS A 197 -19.06 10.26 -2.06
CA LYS A 197 -20.31 9.87 -2.75
C LYS A 197 -20.42 8.36 -2.97
N ALA A 198 -19.29 7.69 -3.17
CA ALA A 198 -19.21 6.22 -3.26
C ALA A 198 -19.18 5.51 -1.89
N GLY A 199 -19.31 6.24 -0.77
CA GLY A 199 -19.45 5.67 0.57
C GLY A 199 -18.17 5.57 1.41
N LEU A 200 -17.09 6.29 1.04
CA LEU A 200 -15.80 6.26 1.75
C LEU A 200 -15.93 6.37 3.26
N ASP A 201 -16.60 7.41 3.77
CA ASP A 201 -16.65 7.67 5.21
C ASP A 201 -17.32 6.51 5.99
N LYS A 202 -18.34 5.90 5.40
CA LYS A 202 -19.05 4.74 5.97
C LYS A 202 -18.13 3.50 6.00
N LEU A 203 -17.49 3.18 4.87
CA LEU A 203 -16.60 2.01 4.76
C LEU A 203 -15.42 2.11 5.73
N LEU A 204 -14.84 3.31 5.88
CA LEU A 204 -13.75 3.54 6.82
C LEU A 204 -14.23 3.41 8.28
N ALA A 205 -15.40 3.95 8.62
CA ALA A 205 -15.96 3.82 9.96
C ALA A 205 -16.21 2.35 10.35
N GLU A 206 -16.90 1.58 9.49
CA GLU A 206 -17.15 0.15 9.69
C GLU A 206 -15.85 -0.63 9.87
N ARG A 207 -14.80 -0.28 9.12
CA ARG A 207 -13.49 -0.94 9.24
C ARG A 207 -12.81 -0.64 10.57
N ARG A 208 -12.86 0.61 11.04
CA ARG A 208 -12.31 0.99 12.36
C ARG A 208 -13.02 0.26 13.49
N GLU A 209 -14.35 0.15 13.41
CA GLU A 209 -15.15 -0.62 14.37
C GLU A 209 -14.77 -2.10 14.37
N ALA A 210 -14.64 -2.71 13.19
CA ALA A 210 -14.22 -4.11 13.06
C ALA A 210 -12.78 -4.33 13.57
N ALA A 211 -11.87 -3.37 13.37
CA ALA A 211 -10.51 -3.44 13.90
C ALA A 211 -10.49 -3.32 15.43
N ALA A 212 -11.31 -2.44 16.00
CA ALA A 212 -11.45 -2.28 17.45
C ALA A 212 -12.14 -3.49 18.12
N ALA A 213 -13.05 -4.16 17.41
CA ALA A 213 -13.67 -5.39 17.90
C ALA A 213 -12.66 -6.54 17.97
N LYS A 214 -11.79 -6.69 16.96
CA LYS A 214 -10.73 -7.70 16.92
C LYS A 214 -9.65 -7.49 18.00
N SER A 215 -9.35 -6.26 18.40
CA SER A 215 -8.39 -6.00 19.48
C SER A 215 -8.94 -6.27 20.89
N GLY A 216 -10.26 -6.49 21.01
CA GLY A 216 -10.92 -6.87 22.26
C GLY A 216 -11.19 -8.38 22.40
N GLU A 217 -10.93 -9.19 21.38
CA GLU A 217 -11.06 -10.64 21.47
C GLU A 217 -9.92 -11.23 22.32
N PRO A 218 -10.20 -12.19 23.23
CA PRO A 218 -9.15 -12.84 24.00
C PRO A 218 -8.15 -13.49 23.04
N GLU A 219 -6.87 -13.25 23.28
CA GLU A 219 -5.78 -13.83 22.52
C GLU A 219 -5.97 -15.36 22.47
N VAL A 220 -6.12 -15.91 21.26
CA VAL A 220 -6.32 -17.35 21.08
C VAL A 220 -5.08 -18.06 21.60
N VAL A 221 -5.24 -18.81 22.69
CA VAL A 221 -4.13 -19.52 23.33
C VAL A 221 -3.73 -20.70 22.44
N ALA A 222 -2.44 -20.79 22.15
CA ALA A 222 -1.89 -21.92 21.40
C ALA A 222 -2.19 -23.25 22.13
N PRO A 223 -2.76 -24.26 21.44
CA PRO A 223 -2.95 -25.59 22.00
C PRO A 223 -1.59 -26.27 22.30
N PRO A 224 -1.55 -27.39 23.03
CA PRO A 224 -0.30 -28.08 23.36
C PRO A 224 0.54 -28.37 22.10
N SER A 225 1.84 -28.10 22.19
CA SER A 225 2.76 -28.23 21.06
C SER A 225 2.78 -29.66 20.50
N GLU A 226 2.69 -29.77 19.18
CA GLU A 226 2.81 -31.02 18.44
C GLU A 226 3.99 -30.96 17.46
N VAL A 227 4.48 -32.13 17.03
CA VAL A 227 5.51 -32.19 16.00
C VAL A 227 4.89 -31.84 14.64
N VAL A 228 5.28 -30.70 14.08
CA VAL A 228 4.78 -30.21 12.79
C VAL A 228 5.66 -30.69 11.62
N THR A 229 5.17 -31.70 10.91
CA THR A 229 5.86 -32.39 9.81
C THR A 229 5.37 -31.98 8.43
N GLU A 230 4.10 -31.58 8.32
CA GLU A 230 3.48 -31.18 7.05
C GLU A 230 3.45 -29.67 6.88
N GLN A 231 3.27 -29.23 5.63
CA GLN A 231 3.23 -27.82 5.26
C GLN A 231 2.01 -27.55 4.36
N ILE A 232 1.28 -26.49 4.67
CA ILE A 232 0.21 -25.95 3.84
C ILE A 232 0.75 -24.66 3.20
N GLU A 233 0.95 -24.71 1.89
CA GLU A 233 1.40 -23.58 1.06
C GLU A 233 0.19 -22.77 0.55
N GLY A 234 0.47 -21.62 -0.08
CA GLY A 234 -0.55 -20.79 -0.73
C GLY A 234 -1.26 -19.80 0.20
N ILE A 235 -0.76 -19.64 1.42
CA ILE A 235 -1.24 -18.66 2.40
C ILE A 235 -0.48 -17.35 2.18
N ASP A 236 -1.19 -16.23 2.12
CA ASP A 236 -0.56 -14.91 2.03
C ASP A 236 0.20 -14.61 3.32
N VAL A 237 1.37 -13.97 3.23
CA VAL A 237 2.24 -13.73 4.41
C VAL A 237 1.52 -12.87 5.45
N LEU A 238 0.60 -12.04 4.98
CA LEU A 238 -0.20 -11.12 5.77
C LEU A 238 -1.28 -11.82 6.58
N ASP A 239 -1.74 -12.97 6.11
CA ASP A 239 -2.80 -13.76 6.72
C ASP A 239 -2.24 -14.92 7.53
N LEU A 240 -0.91 -15.06 7.59
CA LEU A 240 -0.23 -16.22 8.17
C LEU A 240 -0.52 -16.37 9.67
N GLU A 241 -0.48 -15.28 10.42
CA GLU A 241 -0.79 -15.30 11.85
C GLU A 241 -2.28 -15.56 12.11
N ASP A 242 -3.17 -14.96 11.31
CA ASP A 242 -4.61 -15.15 11.43
C ASP A 242 -5.01 -16.60 11.06
N ALA A 243 -4.37 -17.19 10.06
CA ALA A 243 -4.51 -18.58 9.68
C ALA A 243 -4.08 -19.53 10.81
N VAL A 244 -2.94 -19.25 11.45
CA VAL A 244 -2.46 -20.02 12.62
C VAL A 244 -3.43 -19.88 13.79
N LYS A 245 -3.90 -18.67 14.09
CA LYS A 245 -4.88 -18.42 15.16
C LYS A 245 -6.23 -19.08 14.88
N LEU A 246 -6.67 -19.14 13.62
CA LEU A 246 -7.88 -19.88 13.24
C LEU A 246 -7.74 -21.36 13.55
N LEU A 247 -6.57 -21.96 13.30
CA LEU A 247 -6.32 -23.35 13.64
C LEU A 247 -6.28 -23.57 15.16
N TRP A 248 -5.65 -22.65 15.89
CA TRP A 248 -5.62 -22.70 17.36
C TRP A 248 -7.03 -22.59 17.96
N SER A 249 -7.92 -21.77 17.39
CA SER A 249 -9.32 -21.66 17.88
C SER A 249 -10.11 -22.95 17.66
N HIS A 250 -9.68 -23.79 16.73
CA HIS A 250 -10.20 -25.15 16.51
C HIS A 250 -9.41 -26.23 17.24
N SER A 251 -8.57 -25.84 18.22
CA SER A 251 -7.71 -26.73 19.03
C SER A 251 -6.69 -27.53 18.20
N ILE A 252 -6.23 -26.99 17.07
CA ILE A 252 -5.22 -27.61 16.22
C ILE A 252 -3.90 -26.83 16.37
N TYR A 253 -2.83 -27.50 16.79
CA TYR A 253 -1.51 -26.86 16.88
C TYR A 253 -0.94 -26.63 15.49
N ALA A 254 -0.51 -25.39 15.25
CA ALA A 254 0.04 -24.94 13.99
C ALA A 254 1.13 -23.90 14.25
N GLU A 255 2.15 -23.87 13.39
CA GLU A 255 3.23 -22.88 13.43
C GLU A 255 3.32 -22.15 12.08
N SER A 256 3.53 -20.84 12.11
CA SER A 256 3.89 -20.07 10.92
C SER A 256 5.33 -20.36 10.49
N GLY A 257 5.59 -20.45 9.19
CA GLY A 257 6.93 -20.63 8.65
C GLY A 257 7.12 -20.01 7.27
N MET A 258 8.35 -20.07 6.78
CA MET A 258 8.72 -19.69 5.41
C MET A 258 9.29 -20.90 4.68
N GLY A 259 8.57 -21.36 3.65
CA GLY A 259 9.01 -22.40 2.73
C GLY A 259 9.80 -21.83 1.55
N CYS A 260 10.31 -22.70 0.69
CA CYS A 260 11.10 -22.29 -0.49
C CYS A 260 10.29 -21.45 -1.51
N THR A 261 8.97 -21.56 -1.50
CA THR A 261 8.03 -20.96 -2.46
C THR A 261 7.19 -19.82 -1.87
N GLY A 262 7.25 -19.60 -0.55
CA GLY A 262 6.47 -18.58 0.13
C GLY A 262 6.13 -18.91 1.59
N PRO A 263 5.22 -18.14 2.19
CA PRO A 263 4.71 -18.39 3.54
C PRO A 263 3.99 -19.74 3.62
N ILE A 264 4.19 -20.45 4.73
CA ILE A 264 3.62 -21.78 4.96
C ILE A 264 3.07 -21.88 6.37
N VAL A 265 2.00 -22.64 6.54
CA VAL A 265 1.55 -23.11 7.86
C VAL A 265 2.04 -24.54 8.06
N ARG A 266 2.77 -24.77 9.14
CA ARG A 266 3.28 -26.09 9.53
C ARG A 266 2.31 -26.75 10.49
N ILE A 267 1.99 -28.02 10.23
CA ILE A 267 0.96 -28.78 10.95
C ILE A 267 1.41 -30.22 11.16
N SER A 268 0.83 -30.93 12.14
CA SER A 268 1.06 -32.37 12.28
C SER A 268 0.33 -33.16 11.18
N THR A 269 0.90 -34.27 10.74
CA THR A 269 0.31 -35.12 9.68
C THR A 269 -1.12 -35.56 10.02
N ALA A 270 -1.44 -35.77 11.30
CA ALA A 270 -2.77 -36.16 11.75
C ALA A 270 -3.84 -35.06 11.51
N ASN A 271 -3.43 -33.80 11.49
CA ASN A 271 -4.33 -32.65 11.40
C ASN A 271 -4.39 -32.02 9.99
N LEU A 272 -3.60 -32.52 9.02
CA LEU A 272 -3.45 -31.89 7.69
C LEU A 272 -4.78 -31.69 6.96
N GLU A 273 -5.59 -32.73 6.83
CA GLU A 273 -6.87 -32.66 6.09
C GLU A 273 -7.87 -31.71 6.76
N LYS A 274 -8.00 -31.80 8.09
CA LYS A 274 -8.89 -30.93 8.87
C LYS A 274 -8.42 -29.47 8.84
N ALA A 275 -7.12 -29.24 8.92
CA ALA A 275 -6.53 -27.90 8.84
C ALA A 275 -6.77 -27.27 7.46
N ARG A 276 -6.61 -28.03 6.37
CA ARG A 276 -6.92 -27.56 5.02
C ARG A 276 -8.38 -27.15 4.88
N GLU A 277 -9.30 -27.97 5.38
CA GLU A 277 -10.73 -27.67 5.33
C GLU A 277 -11.08 -26.39 6.11
N ILE A 278 -10.54 -26.25 7.33
CA ILE A 278 -10.73 -25.06 8.16
C ILE A 278 -10.17 -23.81 7.49
N LEU A 279 -8.95 -23.87 6.98
CA LEU A 279 -8.30 -22.74 6.32
C LEU A 279 -9.01 -22.37 5.01
N ARG A 280 -9.52 -23.34 4.26
CA ARG A 280 -10.33 -23.10 3.06
C ARG A 280 -11.64 -22.42 3.40
N ASN A 281 -12.36 -22.91 4.41
CA ASN A 281 -13.59 -22.28 4.90
C ASN A 281 -13.34 -20.88 5.47
N GLY A 282 -12.15 -20.66 6.05
CA GLY A 282 -11.67 -19.35 6.50
C GLY A 282 -11.19 -18.42 5.38
N GLY A 283 -11.17 -18.88 4.13
CA GLY A 283 -10.73 -18.10 2.96
C GLY A 283 -9.22 -17.87 2.86
N PHE A 284 -8.42 -18.63 3.61
CA PHE A 284 -6.96 -18.49 3.66
C PHE A 284 -6.22 -19.29 2.57
N VAL A 285 -6.88 -20.29 1.98
CA VAL A 285 -6.36 -21.10 0.87
C VAL A 285 -7.47 -21.37 -0.13
N SER A 286 -7.11 -21.32 -1.42
CA SER A 286 -8.05 -21.46 -2.54
C SER A 286 -8.27 -22.91 -3.00
N GLU A 287 -7.49 -23.88 -2.50
CA GLU A 287 -7.54 -25.30 -2.89
C GLU A 287 -7.60 -26.29 -1.74
#